data_AF-A0A3D4B709-F1
#
_entry.id   AF-A0A3D4B709-F1
#
_cell.length_a   1.000
_cell.length_b   1.000
_cell.length_c   1.000
_cell.angle_alpha   90.00
_cell.angle_beta   90.00
_cell.angle_gamma   90.00
#
_symmetry.space_group_name_H-M   'P 1'
#
loop_
_entity.id
_entity.type
_entity.pdbx_description
1 polymer ?
#
loop_
_entity_poly.entity_id
_entity_poly.type
_entity_poly.pdbx_seq_one_letter_code
_entity_poly.pdbx_strand_id
1 'polypeptide(L)'
;MYRILIHPVLLDLAADLLGTEEVSVHGIFNARPKLPDQKWTDTPWHQDAEYYRDAEHAHVVSMWYPLQQVTEENSCLQVAPGQHQAILHEGHNDEETGFLGLSPEARKNLPGR
;
A
#
# COMPACT_ATOMS: atom_id res chain seq x y z
N MET A 1 -13.86 -13.47 -0.78
CA MET A 1 -12.65 -12.79 -1.28
C MET A 1 -11.91 -13.58 -2.35
N TYR A 2 -11.69 -14.90 -2.19
CA TYR A 2 -11.00 -15.75 -3.19
C TYR A 2 -11.37 -15.47 -4.65
N ARG A 3 -12.66 -15.45 -5.00
CA ARG A 3 -13.11 -15.19 -6.39
C ARG A 3 -12.66 -13.84 -6.97
N ILE A 4 -12.46 -12.83 -6.13
CA ILE A 4 -11.93 -11.53 -6.55
C ILE A 4 -10.44 -11.68 -6.81
N LEU A 5 -9.71 -12.27 -5.85
CA LEU A 5 -8.26 -12.49 -5.93
C LEU A 5 -7.81 -13.31 -7.15
N ILE A 6 -8.67 -14.21 -7.65
CA ILE A 6 -8.40 -15.00 -8.86
C ILE A 6 -9.15 -14.50 -10.10
N HIS A 7 -9.71 -13.30 -10.07
CA HIS A 7 -10.47 -12.77 -11.21
C HIS A 7 -9.53 -12.56 -12.42
N PRO A 8 -9.85 -13.06 -13.63
CA PRO A 8 -8.94 -13.04 -14.77
C PRO A 8 -8.35 -11.65 -15.06
N VAL A 9 -9.19 -10.61 -15.10
CA VAL A 9 -8.73 -9.23 -15.31
C VAL A 9 -7.68 -8.77 -14.29
N LEU A 10 -7.79 -9.18 -13.02
CA LEU A 10 -6.78 -8.81 -12.02
C LEU A 10 -5.50 -9.61 -12.21
N LEU A 11 -5.60 -10.90 -12.52
CA LEU A 11 -4.42 -11.73 -12.80
C LEU A 11 -3.67 -11.23 -14.04
N ASP A 12 -4.39 -10.84 -15.10
CA ASP A 12 -3.80 -10.29 -16.33
C ASP A 12 -3.06 -8.97 -16.04
N LEU A 13 -3.69 -8.04 -15.28
CA LEU A 13 -3.04 -6.80 -14.86
C LEU A 13 -1.81 -7.04 -13.98
N ALA A 14 -1.86 -8.02 -13.07
CA ALA A 14 -0.69 -8.39 -12.26
C ALA A 14 0.43 -8.93 -13.14
N ALA A 15 0.11 -9.82 -14.08
CA ALA A 15 1.08 -10.43 -14.99
C ALA A 15 1.79 -9.36 -15.84
N ASP A 16 1.03 -8.41 -16.39
CA ASP A 16 1.55 -7.30 -17.17
C ASP A 16 2.48 -6.39 -16.33
N LEU A 17 2.06 -6.03 -15.11
CA LEU A 17 2.85 -5.16 -14.22
C LEU A 17 4.11 -5.84 -13.68
N LEU A 18 4.05 -7.14 -13.39
CA LEU A 18 5.18 -7.93 -12.89
C LEU A 18 6.10 -8.43 -14.02
N GLY A 19 5.62 -8.44 -15.26
CA GLY A 19 6.35 -8.95 -16.42
C GLY A 19 6.48 -10.48 -16.43
N THR A 20 5.50 -11.21 -15.88
CA THR A 20 5.50 -12.68 -15.79
C THR A 20 4.09 -13.26 -15.81
N GLU A 21 3.90 -14.42 -16.42
CA GLU A 21 2.63 -15.17 -16.35
C GLU A 21 2.48 -15.98 -15.04
N GLU A 22 3.58 -16.19 -14.32
CA GLU A 22 3.59 -16.93 -13.06
C GLU A 22 3.26 -16.01 -11.87
N VAL A 23 1.96 -15.77 -11.65
CA VAL A 23 1.47 -14.91 -10.56
C VAL A 23 1.06 -15.75 -9.35
N SER A 24 1.68 -15.49 -8.20
CA SER A 24 1.24 -16.00 -6.90
C SER A 24 0.41 -14.93 -6.18
N VAL A 25 -0.78 -15.29 -5.70
CA VAL A 25 -1.66 -14.37 -4.97
C VAL A 25 -1.59 -14.67 -3.48
N HIS A 26 -1.21 -13.66 -2.71
CA HIS A 26 -1.24 -13.75 -1.26
C HIS A 26 -2.69 -13.76 -0.75
N GLY A 27 -3.06 -14.77 0.04
CA GLY A 27 -4.43 -14.95 0.53
C GLY A 27 -4.87 -13.94 1.59
N ILE A 28 -3.93 -13.12 2.12
CA ILE A 28 -4.24 -12.09 3.10
C ILE A 28 -4.59 -10.81 2.37
N PHE A 29 -5.76 -10.27 2.70
CA PHE A 29 -6.26 -8.99 2.22
C PHE A 29 -6.70 -8.17 3.43
N ASN A 30 -6.53 -6.86 3.35
CA ASN A 30 -6.93 -5.94 4.40
C ASN A 30 -8.13 -5.11 3.93
N ALA A 31 -9.27 -5.27 4.59
CA ALA A 31 -10.37 -4.32 4.49
C ALA A 31 -10.22 -3.30 5.63
N ARG A 32 -9.92 -2.05 5.27
CA ARG A 32 -9.71 -0.97 6.25
C ARG A 32 -10.91 -0.01 6.20
N PRO A 33 -11.73 0.07 7.26
CA PRO A 33 -12.73 1.12 7.34
C PRO A 33 -12.04 2.45 7.61
N LYS A 34 -12.47 3.52 6.93
CA LYS A 34 -12.19 4.89 7.34
C LYS A 34 -13.41 5.44 8.06
N LEU A 35 -13.29 5.69 9.35
CA LEU A 35 -14.36 6.25 10.17
C LEU A 35 -14.07 7.74 10.45
N PRO A 36 -15.10 8.61 10.45
CA PRO A 36 -14.92 10.00 10.87
C PRO A 36 -14.32 10.09 12.27
N ASP A 37 -13.41 11.04 12.47
CA ASP A 37 -12.78 11.35 13.76
C ASP A 37 -12.00 10.20 14.42
N GLN A 38 -11.61 9.17 13.65
CA GLN A 38 -10.84 8.02 14.15
C GLN A 38 -9.42 8.00 13.57
N LYS A 39 -8.49 8.72 14.23
CA LYS A 39 -7.10 8.86 13.78
C LYS A 39 -6.34 7.54 13.61
N TRP A 40 -6.67 6.51 14.38
CA TRP A 40 -6.06 5.18 14.23
C TRP A 40 -6.44 4.47 12.91
N THR A 41 -7.39 5.03 12.14
CA THR A 41 -7.71 4.57 10.77
C THR A 41 -6.88 5.29 9.70
N ASP A 42 -6.08 6.29 10.09
CA ASP A 42 -5.21 7.03 9.18
C ASP A 42 -3.98 6.18 8.90
N THR A 43 -3.68 5.99 7.62
CA THR A 43 -2.50 5.24 7.19
C THR A 43 -1.40 6.26 6.89
N PRO A 44 -0.32 6.33 7.69
CA PRO A 44 0.77 7.26 7.42
C PRO A 44 1.48 6.88 6.11
N TRP A 45 2.29 7.79 5.59
CA TRP A 45 3.23 7.44 4.52
C TRP A 45 4.10 6.26 4.95
N HIS A 46 4.16 5.23 4.11
CA HIS A 46 4.89 3.99 4.34
C HIS A 46 5.30 3.38 2.99
N GLN A 47 6.20 2.41 3.04
CA GLN A 47 6.49 1.52 1.92
C GLN A 47 6.00 0.12 2.34
N ASP A 48 5.15 -0.54 1.55
CA ASP A 48 4.62 -1.87 1.90
C ASP A 48 5.74 -2.86 2.30
N ALA A 49 6.91 -2.76 1.64
CA ALA A 49 8.08 -3.58 1.92
C ALA A 49 8.68 -3.42 3.34
N GLU A 50 8.37 -2.35 4.07
CA GLU A 50 8.75 -2.20 5.48
C GLU A 50 8.19 -3.35 6.35
N TYR A 51 7.05 -3.94 5.95
CA TYR A 51 6.42 -5.05 6.65
C TYR A 51 7.02 -6.43 6.31
N TYR A 52 7.79 -6.53 5.22
CA TYR A 52 8.39 -7.79 4.76
C TYR A 52 9.84 -7.59 4.34
N ARG A 53 10.62 -6.96 5.22
CA ARG A 53 11.99 -6.53 4.94
C ARG A 53 12.91 -7.64 4.43
N ASP A 54 12.80 -8.85 4.98
CA ASP A 54 13.58 -10.02 4.54
C ASP A 54 13.27 -10.44 3.08
N ALA A 55 12.16 -9.95 2.53
CA ALA A 55 11.70 -10.17 1.16
C ALA A 55 11.50 -8.84 0.39
N GLU A 56 12.20 -7.77 0.76
CA GLU A 56 12.06 -6.45 0.11
C GLU A 56 12.39 -6.48 -1.40
N HIS A 57 13.20 -7.45 -1.82
CA HIS A 57 13.56 -7.67 -3.23
C HIS A 57 12.50 -8.44 -4.02
N ALA A 58 11.45 -8.95 -3.36
CA ALA A 58 10.35 -9.59 -4.05
C ALA A 58 9.53 -8.55 -4.81
N HIS A 59 9.24 -8.86 -6.08
CA HIS A 59 8.38 -8.02 -6.89
C HIS A 59 6.93 -8.27 -6.48
N VAL A 60 6.38 -7.36 -5.68
CA VAL A 60 5.00 -7.43 -5.17
C VAL A 60 4.22 -6.23 -5.70
N VAL A 61 3.05 -6.49 -6.29
CA VAL A 61 2.10 -5.46 -6.69
C VAL A 61 0.89 -5.53 -5.77
N SER A 62 0.58 -4.40 -5.11
CA SER A 62 -0.62 -4.22 -4.30
C SER A 62 -1.73 -3.61 -5.17
N MET A 63 -2.88 -4.29 -5.26
CA MET A 63 -4.07 -3.77 -5.94
C MET A 63 -5.04 -3.19 -4.94
N TRP A 64 -5.21 -1.86 -4.98
CA TRP A 64 -6.19 -1.15 -4.16
C TRP A 64 -7.47 -0.93 -4.96
N TYR A 65 -8.61 -1.37 -4.41
CA TYR A 65 -9.92 -1.19 -5.02
C TYR A 65 -10.89 -0.57 -3.99
N PRO A 66 -11.48 0.59 -4.27
CA PRO A 66 -12.44 1.19 -3.36
C PRO A 66 -13.79 0.48 -3.46
N LEU A 67 -14.35 0.07 -2.32
CA LEU A 67 -15.70 -0.54 -2.24
C LEU A 67 -16.84 0.48 -2.22
N GLN A 68 -16.50 1.76 -2.14
CA GLN A 68 -17.41 2.91 -2.18
C GLN A 68 -16.74 4.05 -2.93
N GLN A 69 -17.48 5.10 -3.26
CA GLN A 69 -16.88 6.27 -3.90
C GLN A 69 -15.84 6.93 -2.97
N VAL A 70 -14.65 7.21 -3.50
CA VAL A 70 -13.59 7.94 -2.81
C VAL A 70 -13.32 9.31 -3.46
N THR A 71 -12.84 10.24 -2.66
CA THR A 71 -12.50 11.65 -2.92
C THR A 71 -11.26 12.01 -2.10
N GLU A 72 -10.68 13.18 -2.35
CA GLU A 72 -9.57 13.71 -1.56
C GLU A 72 -9.90 13.87 -0.06
N GLU A 73 -11.19 13.93 0.27
CA GLU A 73 -11.68 14.17 1.64
C GLU A 73 -12.12 12.89 2.37
N ASN A 74 -12.22 11.74 1.68
CA ASN A 74 -12.73 10.50 2.29
C ASN A 74 -11.84 9.27 2.02
N SER A 75 -10.51 9.47 2.06
CA SER A 75 -9.48 8.41 1.96
C SER A 75 -9.28 7.81 0.57
N CYS A 76 -9.26 8.65 -0.45
CA CYS A 76 -8.59 8.27 -1.69
C CYS A 76 -7.13 7.87 -1.41
N LEU A 77 -6.63 6.83 -2.09
CA LEU A 77 -5.24 6.43 -2.00
C LEU A 77 -4.35 7.56 -2.54
N GLN A 78 -3.35 7.94 -1.74
CA GLN A 78 -2.28 8.84 -2.16
C GLN A 78 -1.01 8.01 -2.40
N VAL A 79 -0.33 8.28 -3.51
CA VAL A 79 0.95 7.67 -3.86
C VAL A 79 1.98 8.76 -4.14
N ALA A 80 3.26 8.47 -3.87
CA ALA A 80 4.37 9.35 -4.19
C ALA A 80 5.08 8.84 -5.47
N PRO A 81 4.84 9.45 -6.64
CA PRO A 81 5.40 8.96 -7.90
C PRO A 81 6.93 8.90 -7.87
N GLY A 82 7.50 7.83 -8.44
CA GLY A 82 8.95 7.61 -8.49
C GLY A 82 9.59 7.08 -7.19
N GLN A 83 8.92 7.18 -6.04
CA GLN A 83 9.50 6.73 -4.76
C GLN A 83 9.68 5.21 -4.66
N HIS A 84 9.03 4.42 -5.51
CA HIS A 84 9.28 2.98 -5.62
C HIS A 84 10.70 2.65 -6.14
N GLN A 85 11.42 3.62 -6.70
CA GLN A 85 12.82 3.49 -7.13
C GLN A 85 13.82 4.00 -6.08
N ALA A 86 13.32 4.62 -5.00
CA ALA A 86 14.15 5.08 -3.90
C ALA A 86 14.56 3.91 -2.99
N ILE A 87 15.39 4.21 -1.99
CA ILE A 87 15.75 3.23 -0.96
C ILE A 87 14.53 2.81 -0.15
N LEU A 88 14.56 1.58 0.39
CA LEU A 88 13.66 1.23 1.49
C LEU A 88 14.11 1.96 2.75
N HIS A 89 13.19 2.68 3.39
CA HIS A 89 13.44 3.33 4.67
C HIS A 89 13.34 2.33 5.83
N GLU A 90 14.02 2.63 6.94
CA GLU A 90 13.79 1.91 8.19
C GLU A 90 12.38 2.21 8.70
N GLY A 91 11.61 1.15 8.98
CA GLY A 91 10.26 1.26 9.49
C GLY A 91 10.22 1.98 10.84
N HIS A 92 9.34 2.95 10.95
CA HIS A 92 9.11 3.76 12.14
C HIS A 92 7.69 3.55 12.66
N ASN A 93 7.54 3.29 13.96
CA ASN A 93 6.23 3.19 14.58
C ASN A 93 5.65 4.59 14.78
N ASP A 94 4.57 4.88 14.05
CA ASP A 94 3.85 6.13 14.15
C ASP A 94 3.09 6.21 15.48
N GLU A 95 3.41 7.21 16.32
CA GLU A 95 2.88 7.32 17.69
C GLU A 95 1.37 7.61 17.74
N GLU A 96 0.83 8.25 16.70
CA GLU A 96 -0.57 8.65 16.64
C GLU A 96 -1.48 7.51 16.18
N THR A 97 -1.01 6.73 15.22
CA THR A 97 -1.82 5.67 14.56
C THR A 97 -1.43 4.26 14.99
N GLY A 98 -0.19 4.07 15.46
CA GLY A 98 0.39 2.76 15.77
C GLY A 98 0.83 1.96 14.54
N PHE A 99 0.75 2.53 13.34
CA PHE A 99 1.21 1.86 12.11
C PHE A 99 2.72 1.96 11.95
N LEU A 100 3.29 0.97 11.26
CA LEU A 100 4.64 1.08 10.72
C LEU A 100 4.58 1.97 9.46
N GLY A 101 5.51 2.91 9.36
CA GLY A 101 5.68 3.75 8.18
C GLY A 101 6.98 4.54 8.21
N LEU A 102 7.03 5.60 7.41
CA LEU A 102 8.20 6.46 7.31
C LEU A 102 8.39 7.32 8.55
N SER A 103 9.64 7.60 8.90
CA SER A 103 9.98 8.55 9.96
C SER A 103 9.53 9.98 9.60
N PRO A 104 9.31 10.87 10.60
CA PRO A 104 8.95 12.26 10.33
C PRO A 104 9.94 13.00 9.43
N GLU A 105 11.22 12.64 9.48
CA GLU A 105 12.25 13.24 8.63
C GLU A 105 12.15 12.77 7.18
N ALA A 106 11.90 11.47 6.96
CA ALA A 106 11.73 10.92 5.62
C ALA A 106 10.49 11.50 4.92
N ARG A 107 9.40 11.75 5.66
CA ARG A 107 8.16 12.32 5.12
C ARG A 107 8.32 13.72 4.52
N LYS A 108 9.23 14.55 5.06
CA LYS A 108 9.44 15.94 4.62
C LYS A 108 9.82 16.10 3.15
N ASN A 109 10.39 15.05 2.56
CA ASN A 109 10.90 15.07 1.19
C ASN A 109 9.93 14.46 0.17
N LEU A 110 8.72 14.05 0.58
CA LEU A 110 7.77 13.39 -0.31
C LEU A 110 6.95 14.40 -1.11
N PRO A 111 6.67 14.10 -2.40
CA PRO A 111 5.78 14.91 -3.22
C PRO A 111 4.32 14.72 -2.78
N GLY A 112 3.66 15.83 -2.43
CA GLY A 112 2.22 15.89 -2.15
C GLY A 112 1.91 16.32 -0.71
N ARG A 113 1.62 17.63 -0.58
CA ARG A 113 1.21 18.41 0.61
C ARG A 113 1.94 18.16 1.93
#